data_AF-A0A2J7Q188-F1
#
_entry.id   AF-A0A2J7Q188-F1
#
_cell.length_a   1.000
_cell.length_b   1.000
_cell.length_c   1.000
_cell.angle_alpha   90.00
_cell.angle_beta   90.00
_cell.angle_gamma   90.00
#
_symmetry.space_group_name_H-M   'P 1'
#
loop_
_entity.id
_entity.type
_entity.pdbx_description
1 polymer ?
#
loop_
_entity_poly.entity_id
_entity_poly.type
_entity_poly.pdbx_seq_one_letter_code
_entity_poly.pdbx_strand_id
1 'polypeptide(L)'
;MDITVENKPVTQVKVVELHTQGFTPLAPAVALILADRPLLKGDITVLAKAHDLLGTDLDMTGIKVEEHELWDEHNCTLVIASNILLHTELLQTAVNALADGACLLAREKVDTESVVSNCFRLETVFEKTLKDEKLLLLRK
;
A
#
# COMPACT_ATOMS: atom_id res chain seq x y z
N MET A 1 -21.38 33.24 -21.08
CA MET A 1 -19.94 33.49 -21.24
C MET A 1 -19.27 32.48 -20.33
N ASP A 2 -18.70 31.46 -20.97
CA ASP A 2 -18.27 30.20 -20.38
C ASP A 2 -17.14 30.37 -19.37
N ILE A 3 -17.29 29.71 -18.21
CA ILE A 3 -16.16 29.06 -17.56
C ILE A 3 -16.64 27.66 -17.23
N THR A 4 -16.64 26.80 -18.25
CA THR A 4 -16.53 25.35 -18.05
C THR A 4 -15.32 25.14 -17.17
N VAL A 5 -15.55 24.78 -15.90
CA VAL A 5 -14.51 24.22 -15.05
C VAL A 5 -14.06 22.96 -15.76
N GLU A 6 -12.92 23.08 -16.42
CA GLU A 6 -12.23 22.00 -17.10
C GLU A 6 -12.00 20.93 -16.05
N ASN A 7 -12.87 19.93 -16.03
CA ASN A 7 -12.86 18.85 -15.05
C ASN A 7 -11.66 17.96 -15.43
N LYS A 8 -10.44 18.42 -15.10
CA LYS A 8 -9.23 17.63 -15.29
C LYS A 8 -9.48 16.31 -14.56
N PRO A 9 -9.38 15.16 -15.23
CA PRO A 9 -9.62 13.88 -14.59
C PRO A 9 -8.60 13.72 -13.47
N VAL A 10 -9.05 13.93 -12.24
CA VAL A 10 -8.24 13.66 -11.06
C VAL A 10 -8.11 12.16 -10.98
N THR A 11 -6.89 11.66 -11.07
CA THR A 11 -6.65 10.22 -10.92
C THR A 11 -6.70 9.89 -9.44
N GLN A 12 -7.66 9.05 -9.05
CA GLN A 12 -7.78 8.55 -7.69
C GLN A 12 -6.76 7.43 -7.48
N VAL A 13 -5.95 7.55 -6.43
CA VAL A 13 -4.98 6.54 -6.03
C VAL A 13 -5.48 5.94 -4.72
N LYS A 14 -5.92 4.68 -4.78
CA LYS A 14 -6.34 3.95 -3.59
C LYS A 14 -5.15 3.20 -3.01
N VAL A 15 -4.77 3.55 -1.78
CA VAL A 15 -3.64 2.97 -1.06
C VAL A 15 -4.17 2.27 0.19
N VAL A 16 -3.84 1.00 0.35
CA VAL A 16 -4.16 0.24 1.55
C VAL A 16 -2.87 -0.24 2.18
N GLU A 17 -2.64 0.10 3.44
CA GLU A 17 -1.50 -0.42 4.21
C GLU A 17 -1.98 -1.36 5.30
N LEU A 18 -1.44 -2.57 5.34
CA LEU A 18 -1.64 -3.50 6.44
C LEU A 18 -0.65 -3.18 7.56
N HIS A 19 -1.18 -2.75 8.70
CA HIS A 19 -0.33 -2.54 9.86
C HIS A 19 0.23 -3.88 10.35
N THR A 20 1.52 -3.88 10.65
CA THR A 20 2.23 -5.03 11.22
C THR A 20 3.06 -4.52 12.39
N GLN A 21 2.92 -5.15 13.55
CA GLN A 21 3.69 -4.79 14.73
C GLN A 21 5.20 -4.82 14.43
N GLY A 22 5.92 -3.81 14.89
CA GLY A 22 7.35 -3.63 14.63
C GLY A 22 7.69 -2.93 13.32
N PHE A 23 6.70 -2.62 12.47
CA PHE A 23 6.89 -1.81 11.27
C PHE A 23 6.19 -0.46 11.42
N THR A 24 6.95 0.62 11.26
CA THR A 24 6.38 1.98 11.20
C THR A 24 5.55 2.14 9.92
N PRO A 25 4.28 2.58 9.98
CA PRO A 25 3.46 2.77 8.80
C PRO A 25 4.09 3.73 7.78
N LEU A 26 3.97 3.41 6.50
CA LEU A 26 4.41 4.23 5.37
C LEU A 26 3.32 5.20 4.88
N ALA A 27 2.07 5.01 5.27
CA ALA A 27 0.93 5.84 4.90
C ALA A 27 1.18 7.35 5.07
N PRO A 28 1.81 7.84 6.17
CA PRO A 28 2.20 9.24 6.29
C PRO A 28 3.15 9.73 5.17
N ALA A 29 4.17 8.94 4.84
CA ALA A 29 5.09 9.28 3.76
C ALA A 29 4.39 9.27 2.38
N VAL A 30 3.48 8.31 2.16
CA VAL A 30 2.67 8.24 0.93
C VAL A 30 1.73 9.44 0.83
N ALA A 31 1.10 9.86 1.92
CA ALA A 31 0.23 11.03 1.97
C ALA A 31 0.98 12.30 1.56
N LEU A 32 2.20 12.51 2.07
CA LEU A 32 3.05 13.63 1.67
C LEU A 32 3.40 13.58 0.17
N ILE A 33 3.81 12.41 -0.34
CA ILE A 33 4.16 12.25 -1.76
C ILE A 33 2.95 12.54 -2.68
N LEU A 34 1.74 12.15 -2.27
CA LEU A 34 0.52 12.42 -3.03
C LEU A 34 0.07 13.88 -2.90
N ALA A 35 0.25 14.51 -1.75
CA ALA A 35 -0.05 15.93 -1.54
C ALA A 35 0.79 16.84 -2.45
N ASP A 36 2.03 16.45 -2.75
CA ASP A 36 2.90 17.14 -3.70
C ASP A 36 2.46 17.01 -5.17
N ARG A 37 1.40 16.22 -5.46
CA ARG A 37 0.92 15.93 -6.81
C ARG A 37 -0.53 16.39 -6.98
N PRO A 38 -0.80 17.64 -7.41
CA PRO A 38 -2.13 18.25 -7.41
C PRO A 38 -3.16 17.58 -8.34
N LEU A 39 -2.72 16.70 -9.25
CA LEU A 39 -3.60 15.94 -10.15
C LEU A 39 -3.99 14.56 -9.60
N LEU A 40 -3.39 14.14 -8.49
CA LEU A 40 -3.69 12.89 -7.81
C LEU A 40 -4.50 13.16 -6.55
N LYS A 41 -5.51 12.31 -6.30
CA LYS A 41 -6.22 12.28 -5.03
C LYS A 41 -5.95 10.96 -4.34
N GLY A 42 -5.27 11.01 -3.20
CA GLY A 42 -5.04 9.85 -2.35
C GLY A 42 -6.29 9.47 -1.58
N ASP A 43 -6.67 8.20 -1.64
CA ASP A 43 -7.56 7.55 -0.68
C ASP A 43 -6.72 6.51 0.06
N ILE A 44 -6.23 6.88 1.24
CA ILE A 44 -5.24 6.12 2.00
C ILE A 44 -5.93 5.51 3.23
N THR A 45 -5.88 4.19 3.34
CA THR A 45 -6.41 3.44 4.49
C THR A 45 -5.30 2.62 5.12
N VAL A 46 -5.16 2.71 6.44
CA VAL A 46 -4.35 1.81 7.25
C VAL A 46 -5.29 0.81 7.93
N LEU A 47 -5.13 -0.47 7.60
CA LEU A 47 -5.84 -1.56 8.25
C LEU A 47 -5.10 -1.95 9.52
N ALA A 48 -5.69 -1.63 10.67
CA ALA A 48 -5.08 -1.86 11.97
C ALA A 48 -6.15 -2.01 13.04
N LYS A 49 -5.81 -2.74 14.11
CA LYS A 49 -6.63 -2.72 15.32
C LYS A 49 -6.34 -1.47 16.12
N ALA A 50 -7.35 -0.91 16.78
CA ALA A 50 -7.22 0.36 17.49
C ALA A 50 -6.08 0.41 18.53
N HIS A 51 -5.70 -0.73 19.10
CA HIS A 51 -4.62 -0.82 20.09
C HIS A 51 -3.21 -0.91 19.50
N ASP A 52 -3.07 -1.36 18.24
CA ASP A 52 -1.76 -1.56 17.61
C ASP A 52 -1.11 -0.23 17.17
N LEU A 53 -1.92 0.83 17.05
CA LEU A 53 -1.46 2.17 16.65
C LEU A 53 -1.25 3.13 17.82
N LEU A 54 -1.33 2.67 19.07
CA LEU A 54 -1.07 3.48 20.27
C LEU A 54 0.35 4.07 20.22
N GLY A 55 0.46 5.37 19.93
CA GLY A 55 1.72 6.09 19.82
C GLY A 55 2.24 6.29 18.39
N THR A 56 1.52 5.84 17.37
CA THR A 56 1.81 6.20 15.98
C THR A 56 1.07 7.49 15.62
N ASP A 57 1.81 8.52 15.24
CA ASP A 57 1.23 9.77 14.74
C ASP A 57 0.70 9.55 13.32
N LEU A 58 -0.61 9.32 13.23
CA LEU A 58 -1.37 9.27 11.98
C LEU A 58 -2.25 10.52 11.80
N ASP A 59 -1.99 11.61 12.55
CA ASP A 59 -2.82 12.84 12.55
C ASP A 59 -2.72 13.65 11.24
N MET A 60 -2.30 13.04 10.13
CA MET A 60 -2.31 13.65 8.81
C MET A 60 -3.72 13.62 8.21
N THR A 61 -4.15 14.78 7.71
CA THR A 61 -5.41 14.91 6.96
C THR A 61 -5.42 13.96 5.76
N GLY A 62 -6.38 13.03 5.72
CA GLY A 62 -6.61 12.16 4.57
C GLY A 62 -6.15 10.70 4.71
N ILE A 63 -5.64 10.31 5.89
CA ILE A 63 -5.41 8.89 6.22
C ILE A 63 -6.59 8.38 7.05
N LYS A 64 -7.18 7.26 6.62
CA LYS A 64 -8.21 6.53 7.36
C LYS A 64 -7.57 5.39 8.12
N VAL A 65 -8.06 5.11 9.32
CA VAL A 65 -7.69 3.92 10.09
C VAL A 65 -8.95 3.10 10.24
N GLU A 66 -8.92 1.86 9.76
CA GLU A 66 -10.07 0.99 9.73
C GLU A 66 -9.72 -0.37 10.34
N GLU A 67 -10.64 -0.93 11.12
CA GLU A 67 -10.50 -2.26 11.75
C GLU A 67 -11.35 -3.28 10.97
N HIS A 68 -10.93 -3.57 9.74
CA HIS A 68 -11.46 -4.66 8.94
C HIS A 68 -10.34 -5.37 8.18
N GLU A 69 -10.70 -6.43 7.47
CA GLU A 69 -9.75 -7.31 6.83
C GLU A 69 -9.46 -6.87 5.38
N LEU A 70 -8.33 -7.31 4.82
CA LEU A 70 -7.91 -6.94 3.47
C LEU A 70 -8.86 -7.48 2.37
N TRP A 71 -9.59 -8.57 2.62
CA TRP A 71 -10.49 -9.14 1.62
C TRP A 71 -11.73 -8.27 1.35
N ASP A 72 -12.03 -7.32 2.24
CA ASP A 72 -13.07 -6.30 2.03
C ASP A 72 -12.60 -5.18 1.07
N GLU A 73 -11.30 -5.13 0.77
CA GLU A 73 -10.69 -4.12 -0.10
C GLU A 73 -10.60 -4.58 -1.55
N HIS A 74 -10.98 -3.69 -2.47
CA HIS A 74 -10.98 -3.95 -3.90
C HIS A 74 -10.45 -2.76 -4.72
N ASN A 75 -9.95 -3.04 -5.93
CA ASN A 75 -9.43 -2.07 -6.88
C ASN A 75 -8.36 -1.13 -6.30
N CYS A 76 -7.49 -1.66 -5.44
CA CYS A 76 -6.39 -0.91 -4.84
C CYS A 76 -5.33 -0.60 -5.91
N THR A 77 -4.82 0.63 -5.93
CA THR A 77 -3.70 1.04 -6.80
C THR A 77 -2.36 0.66 -6.18
N LEU A 78 -2.30 0.67 -4.84
CA LEU A 78 -1.14 0.26 -4.06
C LEU A 78 -1.61 -0.47 -2.81
N VAL A 79 -1.04 -1.64 -2.56
CA VAL A 79 -1.11 -2.32 -1.26
C VAL A 79 0.27 -2.28 -0.64
N ILE A 80 0.38 -1.97 0.65
CA ILE A 80 1.63 -1.97 1.42
C ILE A 80 1.49 -3.00 2.53
N ALA A 81 2.43 -3.94 2.62
CA ALA A 81 2.37 -4.99 3.61
C ALA A 81 3.77 -5.40 4.06
N SER A 82 3.89 -5.85 5.31
CA SER A 82 5.16 -6.31 5.87
C SER A 82 5.16 -7.82 6.09
N ASN A 83 6.29 -8.48 5.82
CA ASN A 83 6.49 -9.94 5.88
C ASN A 83 5.47 -10.76 5.07
N ILE A 84 4.86 -10.18 4.03
CA ILE A 84 3.74 -10.79 3.32
C ILE A 84 4.18 -11.98 2.46
N LEU A 85 5.44 -12.01 2.01
CA LEU A 85 5.94 -13.10 1.16
C LEU A 85 5.97 -14.46 1.86
N LEU A 86 6.00 -14.48 3.19
CA LEU A 86 5.94 -15.70 4.00
C LEU A 86 4.49 -16.19 4.22
N HIS A 87 3.49 -15.39 3.84
CA HIS A 87 2.08 -15.63 4.11
C HIS A 87 1.27 -15.75 2.81
N THR A 88 1.37 -16.91 2.15
CA THR A 88 0.72 -17.25 0.87
C THR A 88 -0.75 -16.82 0.76
N GLU A 89 -1.56 -17.08 1.78
CA GLU A 89 -2.99 -16.73 1.78
C GLU A 89 -3.21 -15.22 1.82
N LEU A 90 -2.45 -14.51 2.65
CA LEU A 90 -2.50 -13.05 2.75
C LEU A 90 -1.96 -12.39 1.48
N LEU A 91 -0.88 -12.93 0.90
CA LEU A 91 -0.35 -12.51 -0.38
C LEU A 91 -1.39 -12.66 -1.50
N GLN A 92 -2.08 -13.81 -1.57
CA GLN A 92 -3.16 -14.01 -2.54
C GLN A 92 -4.29 -12.99 -2.34
N THR A 93 -4.64 -12.70 -1.08
CA THR A 93 -5.67 -11.72 -0.73
C THR A 93 -5.25 -10.32 -1.18
N ALA A 94 -3.99 -9.94 -0.95
CA ALA A 94 -3.44 -8.67 -1.42
C ALA A 94 -3.45 -8.56 -2.95
N VAL A 95 -3.07 -9.62 -3.66
CA VAL A 95 -3.14 -9.68 -5.13
C VAL A 95 -4.58 -9.55 -5.63
N ASN A 96 -5.54 -10.13 -4.93
CA ASN A 96 -6.96 -10.03 -5.29
C ASN A 96 -7.51 -8.61 -5.04
N ALA A 97 -7.05 -7.93 -3.99
CA ALA A 97 -7.43 -6.56 -3.67
C ALA A 97 -6.88 -5.53 -4.69
N LEU A 98 -5.76 -5.84 -5.36
CA LEU A 98 -5.13 -4.99 -6.37
C LEU A 98 -5.91 -4.94 -7.68
N ALA A 99 -6.03 -3.73 -8.25
CA ALA A 99 -6.45 -3.55 -9.63
C ALA A 99 -5.40 -4.12 -10.62
N ASP A 100 -5.80 -4.36 -11.87
CA ASP A 100 -4.87 -4.81 -12.90
C ASP A 100 -3.79 -3.75 -13.17
N GLY A 101 -2.52 -4.16 -13.25
CA GLY A 101 -1.39 -3.26 -13.41
C GLY A 101 -0.97 -2.49 -12.17
N ALA A 102 -1.67 -2.68 -11.03
CA ALA A 102 -1.37 -2.06 -9.74
C ALA A 102 -0.19 -2.74 -9.04
N CYS A 103 0.26 -2.16 -7.93
CA CYS A 103 1.49 -2.59 -7.24
C CYS A 103 1.26 -3.02 -5.78
N LEU A 104 2.01 -4.02 -5.34
CA LEU A 104 2.22 -4.38 -3.94
C LEU A 104 3.62 -3.92 -3.55
N LEU A 105 3.73 -3.08 -2.51
CA LEU A 105 4.99 -2.80 -1.83
C LEU A 105 5.12 -3.74 -0.63
N ALA A 106 5.93 -4.77 -0.78
CA ALA A 106 6.27 -5.71 0.28
C ALA A 106 7.52 -5.25 1.04
N ARG A 107 7.41 -5.18 2.37
CA ARG A 107 8.50 -4.89 3.29
C ARG A 107 8.90 -6.16 3.99
N GLU A 108 10.11 -6.62 3.73
CA GLU A 108 10.57 -7.93 4.16
C GLU A 108 11.81 -7.80 5.05
N LYS A 109 12.14 -8.85 5.80
CA LYS A 109 13.45 -8.92 6.46
C LYS A 109 14.56 -9.03 5.40
N VAL A 110 15.75 -8.57 5.76
CA VAL A 110 16.92 -8.53 4.85
C VAL A 110 17.22 -9.89 4.22
N ASP A 111 17.06 -10.97 4.99
CA ASP A 111 17.37 -12.34 4.57
C ASP A 111 16.21 -13.05 3.85
N THR A 112 15.06 -12.38 3.65
CA THR A 112 13.92 -12.98 2.96
C THR A 112 14.24 -13.19 1.48
N GLU A 113 14.13 -14.44 1.02
CA GLU A 113 14.23 -14.78 -0.39
C GLU A 113 13.08 -14.13 -1.18
N SER A 114 13.42 -13.45 -2.27
CA SER A 114 12.45 -12.69 -3.08
C SER A 114 11.86 -13.51 -4.23
N VAL A 115 11.87 -14.83 -4.11
CA VAL A 115 11.29 -15.71 -5.13
C VAL A 115 9.78 -15.67 -5.00
N VAL A 116 9.18 -14.62 -5.58
CA VAL A 116 7.74 -14.55 -5.78
C VAL A 116 7.42 -15.51 -6.91
N SER A 117 6.96 -16.69 -6.55
CA SER A 117 6.63 -17.74 -7.52
C SER A 117 5.58 -17.23 -8.53
N ASN A 118 5.70 -17.67 -9.80
CA ASN A 118 4.77 -17.36 -10.90
C ASN A 118 3.28 -17.65 -10.58
N CYS A 119 2.99 -18.30 -9.46
CA CYS A 119 1.65 -18.60 -8.96
C CYS A 119 0.80 -17.34 -8.78
N PHE A 120 1.39 -16.21 -8.39
CA PHE A 120 0.65 -14.99 -8.05
C PHE A 120 0.53 -13.96 -9.18
N ARG A 121 1.08 -14.25 -10.37
CA ARG A 121 1.16 -13.29 -11.50
C ARG A 121 1.78 -11.94 -11.11
N LEU A 122 2.74 -11.96 -10.18
CA LEU A 122 3.46 -10.78 -9.74
C LEU A 122 4.82 -10.69 -10.43
N GLU A 123 5.13 -9.53 -10.98
CA GLU A 123 6.46 -9.20 -11.53
C GLU A 123 7.21 -8.31 -10.54
N THR A 124 8.47 -8.63 -10.24
CA THR A 124 9.31 -7.73 -9.43
C THR A 124 9.78 -6.57 -10.29
N VAL A 125 9.30 -5.36 -10.00
CA VAL A 125 9.67 -4.13 -10.73
C VAL A 125 10.75 -3.33 -10.02
N PHE A 126 10.90 -3.51 -8.71
CA PHE A 126 11.96 -2.88 -7.93
C PHE A 126 12.29 -3.72 -6.70
N GLU A 127 13.59 -3.80 -6.40
CA GLU A 127 14.11 -4.45 -5.20
C GLU A 127 15.20 -3.57 -4.60
N LYS A 128 15.13 -3.33 -3.29
CA LYS A 128 16.17 -2.62 -2.56
C LYS A 128 16.31 -3.15 -1.15
N THR A 129 17.51 -3.62 -0.83
CA THR A 129 17.90 -3.98 0.52
C THR A 129 18.41 -2.74 1.27
N LEU A 130 17.75 -2.41 2.38
CA LEU A 130 18.17 -1.41 3.35
C LEU A 130 18.92 -2.10 4.50
N LYS A 131 19.32 -1.35 5.53
CA LYS A 131 20.05 -1.90 6.67
C LYS A 131 19.22 -2.89 7.48
N ASP A 132 17.94 -2.56 7.69
CA ASP A 132 17.06 -3.27 8.62
C ASP A 132 15.91 -4.00 7.92
N GLU A 133 15.66 -3.70 6.63
CA GLU A 133 14.58 -4.29 5.85
C GLU A 133 14.93 -4.36 4.36
N LYS A 134 14.15 -5.13 3.63
CA LYS A 134 14.19 -5.27 2.18
C LYS A 134 12.86 -4.79 1.61
N LEU A 135 12.92 -3.92 0.62
CA LEU A 135 11.74 -3.38 -0.06
C LEU A 135 11.61 -4.04 -1.43
N LEU A 136 10.43 -4.58 -1.72
CA LEU A 136 10.07 -5.20 -2.98
C LEU A 136 8.82 -4.52 -3.53
N LEU A 137 8.92 -3.94 -4.71
CA LEU A 137 7.76 -3.48 -5.45
C LEU A 137 7.41 -4.54 -6.48
N LEU A 138 6.21 -5.09 -6.35
CA LEU A 138 5.68 -6.17 -7.16
C LEU A 138 4.48 -5.63 -7.94
N ARG A 139 4.41 -5.91 -9.24
CA ARG A 139 3.32 -5.47 -10.12
C ARG A 139 2.43 -6.65 -10.51
N LYS A 140 1.12 -6.47 -10.44
CA LYS A 140 0.11 -7.42 -10.92
C LYS A 140 -0.13 -7.30 -12.43
#